data_AF-A0A2N2TZW2-F1
#
_entry.id   AF-A0A2N2TZW2-F1
#
_cell.length_a   1.000
_cell.length_b   1.000
_cell.length_c   1.000
_cell.angle_alpha   90.00
_cell.angle_beta   90.00
_cell.angle_gamma   90.00
#
_symmetry.space_group_name_H-M   'P 1'
#
loop_
_entity.id
_entity.type
_entity.pdbx_description
1 polymer ?
#
loop_
_entity_poly.entity_id
_entity_poly.type
_entity_poly.pdbx_seq_one_letter_code
_entity_poly.pdbx_strand_id
1 'polypeptide(L)'
;MSYEVWGYVDKGKTVVTRYNLAYINHAIYQGDNGRVLGFDNAHDYHHRHYMGEIEAVKFVSYEATQERFQQEWLEIVNQTRGKKP
;
A
#
# COMPACT_ATOMS: atom_id res chain seq x y z
N MET A 1 -7.97 6.28 -2.63
CA MET A 1 -6.59 5.74 -2.61
C MET A 1 -5.67 6.90 -2.24
N SER A 2 -4.68 6.65 -1.39
CA SER A 2 -3.72 7.66 -0.92
C SER A 2 -2.30 7.23 -1.26
N TYR A 3 -1.48 8.20 -1.68
CA TYR A 3 -0.08 8.03 -2.05
C TYR A 3 0.73 9.18 -1.43
N GLU A 4 1.66 8.85 -0.54
CA GLU A 4 2.62 9.81 0.01
C GLU A 4 4.03 9.24 -0.14
N VAL A 5 4.95 10.05 -0.64
CA VAL A 5 6.35 9.64 -0.88
C VAL A 5 7.26 10.78 -0.47
N TRP A 6 8.28 10.46 0.32
CA TRP A 6 9.35 11.37 0.70
C TRP A 6 10.69 10.82 0.23
N GLY A 7 11.57 11.72 -0.18
CA GLY A 7 12.87 11.36 -0.69
C GLY A 7 13.73 12.58 -0.98
N TYR A 8 14.91 12.33 -1.51
CA TYR A 8 15.82 13.36 -2.00
C TYR A 8 16.32 13.00 -3.39
N VAL A 9 16.90 13.97 -4.11
CA VAL A 9 17.52 13.71 -5.40
C VAL A 9 19.03 13.54 -5.20
N ASP A 10 19.58 12.41 -5.65
CA ASP A 10 21.01 12.16 -5.73
C ASP A 10 21.39 11.86 -7.19
N LYS A 11 22.31 12.65 -7.75
CA LYS A 11 22.81 12.49 -9.13
C LYS A 11 21.69 12.37 -10.18
N GLY A 12 20.63 13.15 -10.02
CA GLY A 12 19.46 13.14 -10.91
C GLY A 12 18.50 11.95 -10.72
N LYS A 13 18.69 11.13 -9.67
CA LYS A 13 17.79 10.03 -9.31
C LYS A 13 17.10 10.33 -7.98
N THR A 14 15.79 10.07 -7.92
CA THR A 14 15.05 10.14 -6.66
C THR A 14 15.40 8.94 -5.78
N VAL A 15 15.83 9.21 -4.55
CA VAL A 15 16.03 8.21 -3.50
C VAL A 15 14.85 8.33 -2.54
N VAL A 16 14.00 7.31 -2.52
CA VAL A 16 12.85 7.24 -1.62
C VAL A 16 13.32 6.84 -0.22
N THR A 17 12.99 7.64 0.78
CA THR A 17 13.32 7.39 2.19
C THR A 17 12.09 6.97 2.99
N ARG A 18 10.90 7.42 2.59
CA ARG A 18 9.63 7.03 3.21
C ARG A 18 8.52 6.99 2.17
N TYR A 19 7.58 6.06 2.33
CA TYR A 19 6.36 6.03 1.54
C TYR A 19 5.17 5.52 2.35
N ASN A 20 3.96 5.88 1.90
CA ASN A 20 2.69 5.32 2.37
C ASN A 20 1.74 5.18 1.17
N LEU A 21 1.35 3.94 0.89
CA LEU A 21 0.34 3.56 -0.09
C LEU A 21 -0.86 3.00 0.67
N ALA A 22 -2.05 3.54 0.46
CA ALA A 22 -3.24 3.06 1.16
C ALA A 22 -4.50 3.06 0.28
N TYR A 23 -5.19 1.92 0.25
CA TYR A 23 -6.56 1.81 -0.22
C TYR A 23 -7.50 1.73 0.98
N ILE A 24 -8.30 2.77 1.16
CA ILE A 24 -9.26 2.91 2.26
C ILE A 24 -10.67 2.72 1.68
N ASN A 25 -11.45 1.83 2.28
CA ASN A 25 -12.86 1.62 1.97
C ASN A 25 -13.61 0.99 3.17
N HIS A 26 -14.34 1.82 3.91
CA HIS A 26 -15.13 1.41 5.07
C HIS A 26 -16.29 0.45 4.76
N ALA A 27 -16.72 0.36 3.50
CA ALA A 27 -17.75 -0.60 3.11
C ALA A 27 -17.18 -2.02 2.98
N ILE A 28 -15.87 -2.16 2.72
CA ILE A 28 -15.19 -3.45 2.59
C ILE A 28 -14.60 -3.87 3.93
N TYR A 29 -14.04 -2.94 4.72
CA TYR A 29 -13.43 -3.23 6.01
C TYR A 29 -13.53 -2.04 6.95
N GLN A 30 -13.89 -2.30 8.22
CA GLN A 30 -14.06 -1.23 9.22
C GLN A 30 -12.94 -1.12 10.25
N GLY A 31 -12.07 -2.14 10.34
CA GLY A 31 -10.85 -2.03 11.15
C GLY A 31 -9.79 -1.15 10.49
N ASP A 32 -8.69 -0.88 11.20
CA ASP A 32 -7.53 -0.17 10.66
C ASP A 32 -7.90 1.17 9.95
N ASN A 33 -8.82 1.92 10.55
CA ASN A 33 -9.40 3.16 9.99
C ASN A 33 -9.93 3.01 8.54
N GLY A 34 -10.45 1.83 8.21
CA GLY A 34 -10.98 1.49 6.91
C GLY A 34 -9.93 1.07 5.88
N ARG A 35 -8.65 0.92 6.26
CA ARG A 35 -7.60 0.49 5.34
C ARG A 35 -7.78 -0.98 4.97
N VAL A 36 -8.11 -1.20 3.71
CA VAL A 36 -8.29 -2.52 3.11
C VAL A 36 -6.95 -3.11 2.69
N LEU A 37 -6.11 -2.30 2.05
CA LEU A 37 -4.78 -2.66 1.58
C LEU A 37 -3.83 -1.49 1.79
N GLY A 38 -2.59 -1.73 2.16
CA GLY A 38 -1.56 -0.71 2.13
C GLY A 38 -0.14 -1.26 2.16
N PHE A 39 0.81 -0.41 1.80
CA PHE A 39 2.24 -0.65 1.94
C PHE A 39 2.88 0.61 2.47
N ASP A 40 3.69 0.48 3.52
CA ASP A 40 4.49 1.58 4.03
C ASP A 40 5.78 1.04 4.63
N ASN A 41 6.69 1.95 4.96
CA ASN A 41 7.95 1.62 5.62
C ASN A 41 8.10 2.36 6.95
N ALA A 42 6.99 2.63 7.64
CA ALA A 42 7.06 3.08 9.02
C ALA A 42 7.67 1.98 9.91
N HIS A 43 8.15 2.37 11.10
CA HIS A 43 8.72 1.45 12.09
C HIS A 43 9.99 0.70 11.63
N ASP A 44 10.77 1.30 10.73
CA ASP A 44 12.09 0.80 10.28
C ASP A 44 12.08 -0.51 9.47
N TYR A 45 10.91 -0.97 9.01
CA TYR A 45 10.81 -2.07 8.04
C TYR A 45 9.64 -1.88 7.09
N HIS A 46 9.74 -2.53 5.93
CA HIS A 46 8.71 -2.49 4.91
C HIS A 46 7.63 -3.50 5.24
N HIS A 47 6.38 -3.06 5.22
CA HIS A 47 5.29 -3.95 5.56
C HIS A 47 4.04 -3.67 4.73
N ARG A 48 3.29 -4.75 4.56
CA ARG A 48 2.01 -4.77 3.88
C ARG A 48 0.92 -4.88 4.93
N HIS A 49 -0.13 -4.10 4.74
CA HIS A 49 -1.36 -4.17 5.51
C HIS A 49 -2.46 -4.71 4.62
N TYR A 50 -3.24 -5.65 5.14
CA TYR A 50 -4.40 -6.18 4.45
C TYR A 50 -5.49 -6.56 5.45
N MET A 51 -6.61 -5.84 5.43
CA MET A 51 -7.73 -6.05 6.35
C MET A 51 -7.30 -6.13 7.83
N GLY A 52 -6.38 -5.26 8.25
CA GLY A 52 -5.84 -5.20 9.62
C GLY A 52 -4.70 -6.18 9.92
N GLU A 53 -4.43 -7.14 9.03
CA GLU A 53 -3.24 -7.99 9.13
C GLU A 53 -2.01 -7.26 8.63
N ILE A 54 -0.90 -7.37 9.37
CA ILE A 54 0.37 -6.70 9.07
C ILE A 54 1.43 -7.78 8.83
N GLU A 55 2.11 -7.72 7.68
CA GLU A 55 3.21 -8.62 7.36
C GLU A 55 4.43 -7.86 6.88
N ALA A 56 5.62 -8.28 7.31
CA ALA A 56 6.87 -7.77 6.77
C ALA A 56 7.04 -8.24 5.32
N VAL A 57 7.48 -7.34 4.44
CA VAL A 57 7.71 -7.66 3.02
C VAL A 57 9.14 -7.32 2.62
N LYS A 58 9.68 -8.13 1.71
CA LYS A 58 10.96 -7.82 1.09
C LYS A 58 10.82 -6.56 0.23
N PHE A 59 11.68 -5.58 0.48
CA PHE A 59 11.78 -4.39 -0.34
C PHE A 59 12.75 -4.60 -1.51
N VAL A 60 12.31 -4.27 -2.72
CA VAL A 60 13.13 -4.31 -3.94
C VAL A 60 13.35 -2.88 -4.45
N SER A 61 12.25 -2.17 -4.69
CA SER A 61 12.24 -0.73 -4.93
C SER A 61 10.86 -0.16 -4.60
N TYR A 62 10.74 1.17 -4.58
CA TYR A 62 9.45 1.83 -4.42
C TYR A 62 8.52 1.51 -5.61
N GLU A 63 9.04 1.54 -6.84
CA GLU A 63 8.28 1.27 -8.06
C GLU A 63 7.72 -0.16 -8.06
N ALA A 64 8.54 -1.15 -7.69
CA ALA A 64 8.09 -2.54 -7.56
C ALA A 64 7.02 -2.69 -6.47
N THR A 65 7.14 -1.94 -5.37
CA THR A 65 6.13 -1.93 -4.29
C THR A 65 4.82 -1.30 -4.78
N GLN A 66 4.91 -0.20 -5.51
CA GLN A 66 3.75 0.49 -6.09
C GLN A 66 3.03 -0.38 -7.13
N GLU A 67 3.77 -1.06 -8.01
CA GLU A 67 3.20 -1.98 -8.99
C GLU A 67 2.46 -3.13 -8.30
N ARG A 68 3.08 -3.76 -7.29
CA ARG A 68 2.44 -4.80 -6.49
C ARG A 68 1.17 -4.29 -5.82
N PHE A 69 1.21 -3.10 -5.21
CA PHE A 69 0.03 -2.50 -4.59
C PHE A 69 -1.12 -2.30 -5.59
N GLN A 70 -0.82 -1.83 -6.81
CA GLN A 70 -1.84 -1.64 -7.85
C GLN A 70 -2.45 -2.97 -8.33
N GLN A 71 -1.62 -4.01 -8.49
CA GLN A 71 -2.08 -5.35 -8.88
C GLN A 71 -3.03 -5.92 -7.83
N GLU A 72 -2.62 -5.94 -6.55
CA GLU A 72 -3.45 -6.47 -5.46
C GLU A 72 -4.73 -5.63 -5.26
N TRP A 73 -4.64 -4.30 -5.38
CA TRP A 73 -5.82 -3.44 -5.34
C TRP A 73 -6.82 -3.79 -6.45
N LEU A 74 -6.35 -4.00 -7.67
CA LEU A 74 -7.20 -4.36 -8.79
C LEU A 74 -7.88 -5.72 -8.57
N GLU A 75 -7.14 -6.71 -8.05
CA GLU A 75 -7.70 -8.01 -7.65
C GLU A 75 -8.81 -7.85 -6.62
N ILE A 76 -8.58 -7.07 -5.55
CA ILE A 76 -9.58 -6.80 -4.51
C ILE A 76 -10.83 -6.16 -5.13
N VAL A 77 -10.66 -5.09 -5.92
CA VAL A 77 -11.79 -4.39 -6.55
C VAL A 77 -12.58 -5.31 -7.48
N ASN A 78 -11.91 -6.16 -8.26
CA ASN A 78 -12.57 -7.11 -9.14
C ASN A 78 -13.36 -8.17 -8.37
N GLN A 79 -12.84 -8.63 -7.23
CA GLN A 79 -13.54 -9.57 -6.35
C GLN A 79 -14.74 -8.91 -5.64
N THR A 80 -14.66 -7.63 -5.29
CA THR A 80 -15.74 -6.92 -4.59
C THR A 80 -16.81 -6.38 -5.52
N ARG A 81 -16.52 -6.16 -6.80
CA ARG A 81 -17.49 -5.69 -7.81
C ARG A 81 -18.70 -6.63 -8.02
N GLY A 82 -18.57 -7.91 -7.69
CA GLY A 82 -19.66 -8.90 -7.77
C GLY A 82 -20.46 -9.09 -6.48
N LYS A 83 -19.98 -8.57 -5.35
CA LYS A 83 -20.66 -8.67 -4.05
C LYS A 83 -21.43 -7.37 -3.80
N LYS A 84 -22.67 -7.29 -4.30
CA LYS A 84 -23.63 -6.31 -3.76
C LYS A 84 -23.91 -6.69 -2.29
N PRO A 85 -24.08 -5.72 -1.39
CA PRO A 85 -24.65 -5.99 -0.07
C PRO A 85 -26.04 -6.64 -0.18
#